data_AF-A0A1C9HA16-F1
#
_entry.id   AF-A0A1C9HA16-F1
#
_cell.length_a   1.000
_cell.length_b   1.000
_cell.length_c   1.000
_cell.angle_alpha   90.00
_cell.angle_beta   90.00
_cell.angle_gamma   90.00
#
_symmetry.space_group_name_H-M   'P 1'
#
loop_
_entity.id
_entity.type
_entity.pdbx_description
1 polymer ?
#
loop_
_entity_poly.entity_id
_entity_poly.type
_entity_poly.pdbx_seq_one_letter_code
_entity_poly.pdbx_strand_id
1 'polypeptide(L)'
;MFQDNPLLAQLKQQLHSQTPRAEGVVKATEKGFGFLEVDAQKSYFIPPPQMKKVMHGDRIIAVIHSEKERESAEPEELVEPFLTRFVGKVQGKNDRLAIVPDHPLLKDAIPCRAARGLNHEFKEGDWAVAEMRRHPLKGDRSFYAELTQYITFGDDHFVPWWVTLARHNLEKEAPDGVATEMLDEGLVREDLTALDFVTIDSASTEDMDDALFAKALPDDKLQLIVAIADPTAWIAEGSKLDKAAKIRAFTNYLPGFNIPMLPRELSDDLCSLRANEVRPVLACRMTLSR
;
A
#
# COMPACT_ATOMS: atom_id res chain seq x y z
N MET A 1 -10.05 34.15 -47.18
CA MET A 1 -9.11 34.67 -46.15
C MET A 1 -9.91 35.07 -44.90
N PHE A 2 -10.35 34.09 -44.10
CA PHE A 2 -10.96 34.30 -42.78
C PHE A 2 -10.13 33.61 -41.68
N GLN A 3 -8.88 33.27 -41.99
CA GLN A 3 -7.92 32.82 -41.00
C GLN A 3 -7.37 34.09 -40.35
N ASP A 4 -7.50 34.16 -39.02
CA ASP A 4 -6.92 35.18 -38.13
C ASP A 4 -7.68 36.50 -37.95
N ASN A 5 -9.01 36.45 -37.72
CA ASN A 5 -9.75 37.59 -37.16
C ASN A 5 -9.73 37.56 -35.61
N PRO A 6 -9.12 38.55 -34.93
CA PRO A 6 -9.04 38.61 -33.47
C PRO A 6 -10.40 38.55 -32.75
N LEU A 7 -11.43 39.14 -33.34
CA LEU A 7 -12.79 39.15 -32.77
C LEU A 7 -13.46 37.77 -32.86
N LEU A 8 -13.17 37.00 -33.92
CA LEU A 8 -13.66 35.62 -34.04
C LEU A 8 -12.94 34.69 -33.06
N ALA A 9 -11.66 34.93 -32.78
CA ALA A 9 -10.93 34.20 -31.75
C ALA A 9 -11.52 34.48 -30.35
N GLN A 10 -11.80 35.76 -30.04
CA GLN A 10 -12.42 36.15 -28.78
C GLN A 10 -13.84 35.59 -28.62
N LEU A 11 -14.66 35.63 -29.68
CA LEU A 11 -16.00 35.05 -29.67
C LEU A 11 -15.96 33.53 -29.45
N LYS A 12 -15.03 32.82 -30.10
CA LYS A 12 -14.85 31.37 -29.88
C LYS A 12 -14.46 31.05 -28.45
N GLN A 13 -13.57 31.83 -27.84
CA GLN A 13 -13.18 31.67 -26.43
C GLN A 13 -14.38 31.90 -25.49
N GLN A 14 -15.17 32.95 -25.73
CA GLN A 14 -16.36 33.22 -24.92
C GLN A 14 -17.38 32.08 -25.04
N LEU A 15 -17.69 31.63 -26.25
CA LEU A 15 -18.63 30.52 -26.46
C LEU A 15 -18.15 29.24 -25.76
N HIS A 16 -16.86 28.92 -25.85
CA HIS A 16 -16.27 27.75 -25.17
C HIS A 16 -16.31 27.85 -23.64
N SER A 17 -16.10 29.05 -23.09
CA SER A 17 -16.14 29.28 -21.64
C SER A 17 -17.54 29.14 -21.05
N GLN A 18 -18.59 29.35 -21.85
CA GLN A 18 -19.99 29.24 -21.43
C GLN A 18 -20.55 27.82 -21.55
N THR A 19 -19.86 26.91 -22.24
CA THR A 19 -20.31 25.52 -22.38
C THR A 19 -20.34 24.83 -21.01
N PRO A 20 -21.41 24.09 -20.69
CA PRO A 20 -21.52 23.39 -19.41
C PRO A 20 -20.35 22.44 -19.17
N ARG A 21 -19.88 22.40 -17.93
CA ARG A 21 -18.83 21.48 -17.46
C ARG A 21 -19.38 20.57 -16.38
N ALA A 22 -18.91 19.34 -16.36
CA ALA A 22 -19.21 18.40 -15.29
C ALA A 22 -17.93 17.75 -14.78
N GLU A 23 -17.84 17.61 -13.46
CA GLU A 23 -16.79 16.84 -12.81
C GLU A 23 -17.31 15.43 -12.50
N GLY A 24 -16.50 14.41 -12.73
CA GLY A 24 -16.87 13.03 -12.44
C GLY A 24 -15.71 12.05 -12.58
N VAL A 25 -16.02 10.77 -12.43
CA VAL A 25 -15.06 9.67 -12.54
C VAL A 25 -15.22 8.98 -13.89
N VAL A 26 -14.10 8.75 -14.58
CA VAL A 26 -14.07 8.04 -15.86
C VAL A 26 -14.28 6.55 -15.64
N LYS A 27 -15.24 5.98 -16.35
CA LYS A 27 -15.51 4.54 -16.38
C LYS A 27 -15.32 4.01 -17.80
N ALA A 28 -14.17 3.39 -18.03
CA ALA A 28 -13.90 2.68 -19.28
C ALA A 28 -14.80 1.44 -19.47
N THR A 29 -14.98 1.04 -20.73
CA THR A 29 -15.66 -0.20 -21.11
C THR A 29 -14.77 -1.01 -22.05
N GLU A 30 -15.14 -2.27 -22.31
CA GLU A 30 -14.39 -3.13 -23.24
C GLU A 30 -14.45 -2.68 -24.70
N LYS A 31 -15.37 -1.77 -25.06
CA LYS A 31 -15.65 -1.36 -26.45
C LYS A 31 -14.93 -0.06 -26.86
N GLY A 32 -13.97 0.42 -26.06
CA GLY A 32 -13.15 1.60 -26.36
C GLY A 32 -13.84 2.95 -26.15
N PHE A 33 -15.12 2.98 -25.80
CA PHE A 33 -15.80 4.16 -25.25
C PHE A 33 -15.89 4.05 -23.72
N GLY A 34 -16.28 5.14 -23.07
CA GLY A 34 -16.49 5.16 -21.62
C GLY A 34 -17.63 6.07 -21.20
N PHE A 35 -17.75 6.27 -19.90
CA PHE A 35 -18.70 7.20 -19.30
C PHE A 35 -18.00 8.08 -18.27
N LEU A 36 -18.46 9.32 -18.15
CA LEU A 36 -18.15 10.17 -17.02
C LEU A 36 -19.29 10.04 -16.00
N GLU A 37 -19.06 9.32 -14.90
CA GLU A 37 -20.03 9.20 -13.81
C GLU A 37 -19.89 10.40 -12.88
N VAL A 38 -20.91 11.28 -12.86
CA VAL A 38 -20.95 12.46 -11.99
C VAL A 38 -21.52 12.10 -10.63
N ASP A 39 -22.59 11.31 -10.65
CA ASP A 39 -23.25 10.73 -9.49
C ASP A 39 -23.87 9.37 -9.86
N ALA A 40 -24.55 8.72 -8.92
CA ALA A 40 -25.12 7.39 -9.10
C ALA A 40 -26.25 7.32 -10.16
N GLN A 41 -26.85 8.45 -10.52
CA GLN A 41 -27.98 8.53 -11.45
C GLN A 41 -27.63 9.24 -12.76
N LYS A 42 -26.52 9.99 -12.81
CA LYS A 42 -26.12 10.80 -13.95
C LYS A 42 -24.74 10.43 -14.48
N SER A 43 -24.69 10.07 -15.76
CA SER A 43 -23.44 9.86 -16.48
C SER A 43 -23.51 10.39 -17.91
N TYR A 44 -22.36 10.78 -18.44
CA TYR A 44 -22.22 11.28 -19.81
C TYR A 44 -21.36 10.32 -20.64
N PHE A 45 -21.73 10.13 -21.90
CA PHE A 45 -20.97 9.27 -22.81
C PHE A 45 -19.65 9.93 -23.22
N ILE A 46 -18.53 9.20 -23.08
CA ILE A 46 -17.22 9.63 -23.57
C ILE A 46 -16.91 8.85 -24.87
N PRO A 47 -16.81 9.54 -26.03
CA PRO A 47 -16.58 8.86 -27.29
C PRO A 47 -15.15 8.29 -27.39
N PRO A 48 -14.91 7.26 -28.22
CA PRO A 48 -13.62 6.58 -28.30
C PRO A 48 -12.39 7.48 -28.55
N PRO A 49 -12.45 8.55 -29.39
CA PRO A 49 -11.31 9.45 -29.55
C PRO A 49 -10.96 10.20 -28.26
N GLN A 50 -11.96 10.54 -27.45
CA GLN A 50 -11.79 11.26 -26.19
C GLN A 50 -11.31 10.34 -25.07
N MET A 51 -11.70 9.05 -25.10
CA MET A 51 -11.17 8.03 -24.17
C MET A 51 -9.65 7.88 -24.25
N LYS A 52 -9.00 8.23 -25.37
CA LYS A 52 -7.53 8.21 -25.47
C LYS A 52 -6.82 9.23 -24.58
N LYS A 53 -7.54 10.24 -24.07
CA LYS A 53 -6.99 11.29 -23.20
C LYS A 53 -6.99 10.90 -21.72
N VAL A 54 -7.73 9.86 -21.35
CA VAL A 54 -8.08 9.50 -19.98
C VAL A 54 -7.90 8.02 -19.73
N MET A 55 -7.88 7.64 -18.46
CA MET A 55 -7.81 6.28 -17.98
C MET A 55 -9.03 5.99 -17.10
N HIS A 56 -9.37 4.69 -16.97
CA HIS A 56 -10.39 4.28 -16.01
C HIS A 56 -10.03 4.76 -14.60
N GLY A 57 -11.01 5.32 -13.89
CA GLY A 57 -10.89 5.82 -12.54
C GLY A 57 -10.43 7.28 -12.43
N ASP A 58 -9.96 7.92 -13.51
CA ASP A 58 -9.53 9.32 -13.44
C ASP A 58 -10.71 10.21 -13.04
N ARG A 59 -10.46 11.15 -12.12
CA ARG A 59 -11.38 12.23 -11.83
C ARG A 59 -11.06 13.41 -12.73
N ILE A 60 -12.03 13.82 -13.55
CA ILE A 60 -11.84 14.84 -14.58
C ILE A 60 -12.96 15.87 -14.54
N ILE A 61 -12.66 17.04 -15.10
CA ILE A 61 -13.67 17.98 -15.58
C ILE A 61 -13.77 17.83 -17.09
N ALA A 62 -15.00 17.66 -17.58
CA ALA A 62 -15.30 17.56 -19.00
C ALA A 62 -16.30 18.62 -19.46
N VAL A 63 -16.11 19.11 -20.67
CA VAL A 63 -17.09 19.95 -21.36
C VAL A 63 -18.19 19.04 -21.92
N ILE A 64 -19.45 19.43 -21.69
CA ILE A 64 -20.62 18.66 -22.12
C ILE A 64 -21.17 19.25 -23.42
N HIS A 65 -21.17 18.43 -24.47
CA HIS A 65 -21.74 18.77 -25.77
C HIS A 65 -23.07 18.04 -25.95
N SER A 66 -24.12 18.80 -26.27
CA SER A 66 -25.43 18.26 -26.63
C SER A 66 -25.51 18.04 -28.15
N GLU A 67 -25.38 16.80 -28.60
CA GLU A 67 -25.61 16.44 -30.02
C GLU A 67 -26.92 15.66 -30.16
N LYS A 68 -27.91 16.29 -30.81
CA LYS A 68 -29.26 15.73 -31.01
C LYS A 68 -29.90 15.31 -29.68
N GLU A 69 -30.08 14.00 -29.44
CA GLU A 69 -30.70 13.40 -28.25
C GLU A 69 -29.69 12.81 -27.25
N ARG A 70 -28.38 13.01 -27.45
CA ARG A 70 -27.35 12.47 -26.54
C ARG A 70 -26.37 13.53 -26.10
N GLU A 71 -26.14 13.58 -24.79
CA GLU A 71 -25.08 14.37 -24.19
C GLU A 71 -23.78 13.58 -24.23
N SER A 72 -22.69 14.25 -24.64
CA SER A 72 -21.36 13.67 -24.70
C SER A 72 -20.39 14.50 -23.87
N ALA A 73 -19.42 13.83 -23.25
CA ALA A 73 -18.38 14.45 -22.45
C ALA A 73 -17.06 14.47 -23.23
N GLU A 74 -16.48 15.66 -23.34
CA GLU A 74 -15.13 15.88 -23.81
C GLU A 74 -14.21 16.23 -22.62
N PRO A 75 -13.28 15.33 -22.23
CA PRO A 75 -12.33 15.59 -21.15
C PRO A 75 -11.49 16.85 -21.42
N GLU A 76 -11.48 17.76 -20.45
CA GLU A 76 -10.79 19.05 -20.53
C GLU A 76 -9.65 19.15 -19.50
N GLU A 77 -9.92 18.80 -18.24
CA GLU A 77 -8.96 18.96 -17.14
C GLU A 77 -8.92 17.70 -16.27
N LEU A 78 -7.71 17.32 -15.83
CA LEU A 78 -7.51 16.25 -14.86
C LEU A 78 -7.48 16.82 -13.46
N VAL A 79 -8.46 16.43 -12.64
CA VAL A 79 -8.52 16.80 -11.22
C VAL A 79 -7.64 15.86 -10.41
N GLU A 80 -7.83 14.55 -10.58
CA GLU A 80 -7.06 13.53 -9.86
C GLU A 80 -6.80 12.31 -10.77
N PRO A 81 -5.53 11.93 -10.98
CA PRO A 81 -5.21 10.70 -11.69
C PRO A 81 -5.60 9.48 -10.86
N PHE A 82 -6.19 8.48 -11.49
CA PHE A 82 -6.43 7.18 -10.83
C PHE A 82 -5.12 6.49 -10.44
N LEU A 83 -4.12 6.60 -11.31
CA LEU A 83 -2.88 5.86 -11.22
C LEU A 83 -1.71 6.83 -11.02
N THR A 84 -0.99 6.69 -9.92
CA THR A 84 0.25 7.42 -9.61
C THR A 84 1.39 6.44 -9.45
N ARG A 85 1.54 5.87 -8.26
CA ARG A 85 2.41 4.72 -7.95
C ARG A 85 1.62 3.44 -8.14
N PHE A 86 2.16 2.49 -8.90
CA PHE A 86 1.49 1.22 -9.15
C PHE A 86 2.46 0.08 -9.35
N VAL A 87 1.97 -1.15 -9.24
CA VAL A 87 2.71 -2.36 -9.62
C VAL A 87 2.16 -2.91 -10.92
N GLY A 88 2.98 -3.60 -11.68
CA GLY A 88 2.55 -4.21 -12.93
C GLY A 88 3.60 -5.13 -13.52
N LYS A 89 3.20 -5.83 -14.57
CA LYS A 89 4.07 -6.75 -15.30
C LYS A 89 4.64 -6.07 -16.54
N VAL A 90 5.95 -6.14 -16.68
CA VAL A 90 6.69 -5.55 -17.80
C VAL A 90 6.52 -6.43 -19.04
N GLN A 91 6.30 -5.78 -20.18
CA GLN A 91 6.15 -6.37 -21.51
C GLN A 91 7.06 -5.65 -22.52
N GLY A 92 7.36 -6.31 -23.64
CA GLY A 92 8.14 -5.75 -24.74
C GLY A 92 9.60 -6.20 -24.78
N LYS A 93 10.30 -5.83 -25.85
CA LYS A 93 11.69 -6.23 -26.14
C LYS A 93 12.51 -5.03 -26.61
N ASN A 94 13.84 -5.11 -26.44
CA ASN A 94 14.85 -4.20 -27.01
C ASN A 94 14.52 -2.71 -26.81
N ASP A 95 14.68 -2.20 -25.58
CA ASP A 95 14.47 -0.80 -25.14
C ASP A 95 13.07 -0.20 -25.34
N ARG A 96 12.12 -0.95 -25.92
CA ARG A 96 10.71 -0.57 -26.00
C ARG A 96 9.88 -1.38 -25.01
N LEU A 97 10.02 -1.01 -23.75
CA LEU A 97 9.26 -1.62 -22.66
C LEU A 97 7.92 -0.90 -22.47
N ALA A 98 6.94 -1.67 -22.05
CA ALA A 98 5.68 -1.17 -21.51
C ALA A 98 5.35 -1.95 -20.23
N ILE A 99 4.51 -1.38 -19.37
CA ILE A 99 4.03 -2.04 -18.15
C ILE A 99 2.51 -2.09 -18.17
N VAL A 100 1.95 -3.26 -17.89
CA VAL A 100 0.51 -3.42 -17.69
C VAL A 100 0.24 -3.38 -16.18
N PRO A 101 -0.52 -2.39 -15.69
CA PRO A 101 -0.83 -2.27 -14.26
C PRO A 101 -1.57 -3.52 -13.72
N ASP A 102 -1.30 -3.87 -12.47
CA ASP A 102 -2.00 -4.93 -11.73
C ASP A 102 -3.37 -4.45 -11.22
N HIS A 103 -4.21 -4.01 -12.15
CA HIS A 103 -5.58 -3.60 -11.87
C HIS A 103 -6.51 -4.24 -12.90
N PRO A 104 -7.59 -4.94 -12.49
CA PRO A 104 -8.40 -5.77 -13.39
C PRO A 104 -9.05 -4.99 -14.55
N LEU A 105 -9.25 -3.69 -14.38
CA LEU A 105 -9.85 -2.80 -15.39
C LEU A 105 -8.82 -2.06 -16.26
N LEU A 106 -7.53 -2.11 -15.92
CA LEU A 106 -6.45 -1.46 -16.68
C LEU A 106 -5.72 -2.49 -17.54
N LYS A 107 -6.24 -2.72 -18.74
CA LYS A 107 -5.68 -3.73 -19.67
C LYS A 107 -4.62 -3.16 -20.63
N ASP A 108 -4.51 -1.84 -20.72
CA ASP A 108 -3.61 -1.18 -21.66
C ASP A 108 -2.16 -1.17 -21.17
N ALA A 109 -1.23 -1.51 -22.05
CA ALA A 109 0.20 -1.45 -21.77
C ALA A 109 0.68 0.01 -21.85
N ILE A 110 1.24 0.52 -20.74
CA ILE A 110 1.74 1.89 -20.65
C ILE A 110 3.23 1.90 -21.03
N PRO A 111 3.66 2.66 -22.05
CA PRO A 111 5.06 2.77 -22.42
C PRO A 111 5.90 3.25 -21.23
N CYS A 112 7.07 2.62 -21.01
CA CYS A 112 7.90 2.93 -19.85
C CYS A 112 9.39 2.75 -20.12
N ARG A 113 10.22 3.28 -19.21
CA ARG A 113 11.66 2.97 -19.12
C ARG A 113 12.09 2.92 -17.66
N ALA A 114 13.24 2.31 -17.39
CA ALA A 114 13.86 2.33 -16.07
C ALA A 114 14.26 3.75 -15.62
N ALA A 115 14.03 4.08 -14.36
CA ALA A 115 14.56 5.30 -13.78
C ALA A 115 16.10 5.30 -13.81
N ARG A 116 16.70 6.49 -13.87
CA ARG A 116 18.16 6.62 -13.81
C ARG A 116 18.68 6.16 -12.44
N GLY A 117 19.74 5.36 -12.44
CA GLY A 117 20.38 4.87 -11.22
C GLY A 117 19.87 3.53 -10.71
N LEU A 118 18.89 2.90 -11.39
CA LEU A 118 18.54 1.51 -11.11
C LEU A 118 19.61 0.58 -11.69
N ASN A 119 20.07 -0.36 -10.87
CA ASN A 119 21.05 -1.38 -11.28
C ASN A 119 20.41 -2.58 -12.01
N HIS A 120 19.08 -2.69 -11.98
CA HIS A 120 18.35 -3.81 -12.60
C HIS A 120 18.04 -3.53 -14.06
N GLU A 121 18.39 -4.47 -14.94
CA GLU A 121 17.99 -4.47 -16.34
C GLU A 121 16.61 -5.11 -16.50
N PHE A 122 15.57 -4.29 -16.66
CA PHE A 122 14.20 -4.76 -16.80
C PHE A 122 13.98 -5.51 -18.12
N LYS A 123 13.31 -6.66 -18.03
CA LYS A 123 12.95 -7.49 -19.19
C LYS A 123 11.48 -7.92 -19.16
N GLU A 124 11.03 -8.45 -20.29
CA GLU A 124 9.69 -9.05 -20.42
C GLU A 124 9.44 -10.08 -19.32
N GLY A 125 8.32 -9.95 -18.63
CA GLY A 125 7.90 -10.86 -17.57
C GLY A 125 8.26 -10.43 -16.15
N ASP A 126 9.18 -9.46 -15.98
CA ASP A 126 9.49 -8.89 -14.66
C ASP A 126 8.26 -8.19 -14.06
N TRP A 127 8.12 -8.27 -12.74
CA TRP A 127 7.22 -7.42 -11.96
C TRP A 127 7.97 -6.20 -11.45
N ALA A 128 7.34 -5.03 -11.55
CA ALA A 128 7.95 -3.76 -11.18
C ALA A 128 6.96 -2.85 -10.45
N VAL A 129 7.50 -1.96 -9.62
CA VAL A 129 6.82 -0.73 -9.22
C VAL A 129 7.13 0.33 -10.26
N ALA A 130 6.12 1.09 -10.66
CA ALA A 130 6.24 2.20 -11.58
C ALA A 130 5.53 3.45 -11.06
N GLU A 131 6.00 4.60 -11.52
CA GLU A 131 5.40 5.90 -11.27
C GLU A 131 4.89 6.48 -12.59
N MET A 132 3.65 6.96 -12.61
CA MET A 132 3.11 7.71 -13.73
C MET A 132 3.81 9.06 -13.86
N ARG A 133 4.42 9.31 -15.02
CA ARG A 133 5.19 10.53 -15.30
C ARG A 133 4.51 11.45 -16.30
N ARG A 134 3.68 10.91 -17.20
CA ARG A 134 2.97 11.70 -18.21
C ARG A 134 1.52 11.29 -18.33
N HIS A 135 0.67 12.28 -18.55
CA HIS A 135 -0.77 12.10 -18.68
C HIS A 135 -1.32 13.05 -19.77
N PRO A 136 -2.12 12.59 -20.75
CA PRO A 136 -2.57 13.44 -21.86
C PRO A 136 -3.30 14.72 -21.42
N LEU A 137 -4.18 14.62 -20.41
CA LEU A 137 -4.84 15.80 -19.83
C LEU A 137 -3.92 16.80 -19.10
N LYS A 138 -2.64 16.50 -18.88
CA LYS A 138 -1.63 17.46 -18.41
C LYS A 138 -0.90 18.18 -19.55
N GLY A 139 -1.35 17.98 -20.79
CA GLY A 139 -0.71 18.52 -22.00
C GLY A 139 0.38 17.61 -22.59
N ASP A 140 0.59 16.43 -22.01
CA ASP A 140 1.53 15.45 -22.55
C ASP A 140 0.99 14.77 -23.81
N ARG A 141 1.90 14.24 -24.65
CA ARG A 141 1.51 13.54 -25.89
C ARG A 141 0.77 12.22 -25.63
N SER A 142 1.13 11.49 -24.58
CA SER A 142 0.61 10.16 -24.27
C SER A 142 0.88 9.80 -22.80
N PHE A 143 0.21 8.74 -22.32
CA PHE A 143 0.58 8.10 -21.07
C PHE A 143 2.03 7.58 -21.11
N TYR A 144 2.73 7.73 -19.99
CA TYR A 144 4.09 7.24 -19.83
C TYR A 144 4.40 6.99 -18.36
N ALA A 145 5.02 5.85 -18.08
CA ALA A 145 5.47 5.50 -16.74
C ALA A 145 7.00 5.37 -16.67
N GLU A 146 7.54 5.49 -15.48
CA GLU A 146 8.94 5.19 -15.19
C GLU A 146 8.99 4.01 -14.21
N LEU A 147 9.78 2.99 -14.52
CA LEU A 147 9.98 1.84 -13.63
C LEU A 147 10.93 2.27 -12.52
N THR A 148 10.44 2.29 -11.27
CA THR A 148 11.16 2.84 -10.12
C THR A 148 11.71 1.79 -9.18
N GLN A 149 11.18 0.56 -9.22
CA GLN A 149 11.69 -0.54 -8.41
C GLN A 149 11.44 -1.89 -9.10
N TYR A 150 12.44 -2.78 -9.09
CA TYR A 150 12.26 -4.19 -9.44
C TYR A 150 11.63 -4.95 -8.25
N ILE A 151 10.57 -5.73 -8.51
CA ILE A 151 9.90 -6.52 -7.48
C ILE A 151 10.43 -7.94 -7.46
N THR A 152 10.23 -8.68 -8.56
CA THR A 152 10.68 -10.05 -8.78
C THR A 152 10.46 -10.46 -10.25
N PHE A 153 10.96 -11.61 -10.69
CA PHE A 153 10.67 -12.16 -12.01
C PHE A 153 9.35 -12.93 -12.02
N GLY A 154 8.75 -13.10 -13.20
CA GLY A 154 7.39 -13.60 -13.34
C GLY A 154 7.17 -15.08 -12.98
N ASP A 155 8.23 -15.86 -12.82
CA ASP A 155 8.22 -17.29 -12.46
C ASP A 155 8.55 -17.55 -10.98
N ASP A 156 8.79 -16.50 -10.19
CA ASP A 156 8.98 -16.60 -8.75
C ASP A 156 7.68 -17.07 -8.08
N HIS A 157 7.76 -18.16 -7.32
CA HIS A 157 6.63 -18.75 -6.61
C HIS A 157 6.03 -17.81 -5.55
N PHE A 158 6.81 -16.84 -5.06
CA PHE A 158 6.39 -15.84 -4.08
C PHE A 158 5.89 -14.53 -4.72
N VAL A 159 5.67 -14.48 -6.04
CA VAL A 159 5.07 -13.32 -6.74
C VAL A 159 3.87 -12.71 -5.98
N PRO A 160 2.87 -13.50 -5.52
CA PRO A 160 1.72 -12.92 -4.81
C PRO A 160 2.10 -12.11 -3.56
N TRP A 161 3.13 -12.52 -2.83
CA TRP A 161 3.61 -11.82 -1.63
C TRP A 161 4.36 -10.56 -2.01
N TRP A 162 5.39 -10.67 -2.86
CA TRP A 162 6.26 -9.52 -3.20
C TRP A 162 5.51 -8.41 -3.93
N VAL A 163 4.60 -8.77 -4.84
CA VAL A 163 3.78 -7.80 -5.56
C VAL A 163 2.79 -7.12 -4.63
N THR A 164 2.13 -7.87 -3.73
CA THR A 164 1.18 -7.28 -2.77
C THR A 164 1.88 -6.35 -1.79
N LEU A 165 3.01 -6.76 -1.22
CA LEU A 165 3.82 -5.92 -0.33
C LEU A 165 4.27 -4.65 -1.04
N ALA A 166 4.80 -4.77 -2.27
CA ALA A 166 5.21 -3.62 -3.05
C ALA A 166 4.03 -2.71 -3.40
N ARG A 167 2.85 -3.26 -3.73
CA ARG A 167 1.63 -2.49 -4.03
C ARG A 167 1.24 -1.60 -2.87
N HIS A 168 1.26 -2.14 -1.65
CA HIS A 168 0.94 -1.40 -0.43
C HIS A 168 2.14 -0.66 0.19
N ASN A 169 3.29 -0.67 -0.49
CA ASN A 169 4.53 -0.05 -0.03
C ASN A 169 4.96 -0.52 1.38
N LEU A 170 4.78 -1.81 1.64
CA LEU A 170 5.19 -2.49 2.87
C LEU A 170 6.57 -3.11 2.71
N GLU A 171 7.29 -3.25 3.82
CA GLU A 171 8.58 -3.91 3.89
C GLU A 171 8.47 -5.38 3.48
N LYS A 172 9.54 -5.92 2.88
CA LYS A 172 9.62 -7.34 2.46
C LYS A 172 10.44 -8.19 3.42
N GLU A 173 11.22 -7.54 4.28
CA GLU A 173 12.25 -8.16 5.08
C GLU A 173 12.09 -7.75 6.55
N ALA A 174 12.56 -8.60 7.45
CA ALA A 174 12.65 -8.25 8.87
C ALA A 174 13.54 -7.01 9.04
N PRO A 175 13.39 -6.23 10.12
CA PRO A 175 14.23 -5.07 10.37
C PRO A 175 15.70 -5.47 10.49
N ASP A 176 16.57 -4.77 9.77
CA ASP A 176 18.01 -4.84 9.94
C ASP A 176 18.39 -4.13 11.25
N GLY A 177 18.38 -4.89 12.33
CA GLY A 177 18.77 -4.43 13.65
C GLY A 177 19.33 -5.59 14.45
N VAL A 178 20.41 -5.36 15.17
CA VAL A 178 20.90 -6.32 16.17
C VAL A 178 20.24 -5.99 17.51
N ALA A 179 19.84 -7.02 18.24
CA ALA A 179 19.43 -6.84 19.63
C ALA A 179 20.55 -6.11 20.39
N THR A 180 20.20 -5.05 21.11
CA THR A 180 21.14 -4.38 22.02
C THR A 180 21.17 -5.12 23.35
N GLU A 181 21.91 -4.61 24.33
CA GLU A 181 21.82 -5.12 25.70
C GLU A 181 20.48 -4.73 26.34
N MET A 182 19.99 -5.55 27.27
CA MET A 182 18.83 -5.22 28.10
C MET A 182 19.18 -4.03 29.01
N LEU A 183 18.29 -3.04 29.04
CA LEU A 183 18.45 -1.79 29.75
C LEU A 183 18.19 -1.98 31.26
N ASP A 184 18.99 -1.32 32.09
CA ASP A 184 18.64 -1.09 33.50
C ASP A 184 17.78 0.17 33.60
N GLU A 185 16.47 -0.03 33.67
CA GLU A 185 15.46 1.04 33.76
C GLU A 185 15.27 1.54 35.21
N GLY A 186 16.03 1.02 36.18
CA GLY A 186 15.82 1.28 37.61
C GLY A 186 14.57 0.60 38.17
N LEU A 187 14.00 -0.36 37.43
CA LEU A 187 12.84 -1.15 37.85
C LEU A 187 13.27 -2.29 38.76
N VAL A 188 12.52 -2.51 39.84
CA VAL A 188 12.67 -3.71 40.68
C VAL A 188 11.85 -4.83 40.06
N ARG A 189 12.52 -5.82 39.46
CA ARG A 189 11.86 -7.00 38.87
C ARG A 189 11.60 -8.04 39.96
N GLU A 190 10.33 -8.34 40.22
CA GLU A 190 9.92 -9.41 41.15
C GLU A 190 10.26 -10.77 40.54
N ASP A 191 10.92 -11.64 41.31
CA ASP A 191 11.23 -13.00 40.87
C ASP A 191 9.98 -13.88 40.94
N LEU A 192 9.43 -14.19 39.77
CA LEU A 192 8.28 -15.07 39.59
C LEU A 192 8.68 -16.42 38.95
N THR A 193 9.97 -16.71 38.84
CA THR A 193 10.50 -17.86 38.06
C THR A 193 10.07 -19.23 38.61
N ALA A 194 9.61 -19.28 39.87
CA ALA A 194 9.10 -20.49 40.50
C ALA A 194 7.59 -20.73 40.28
N LEU A 195 6.87 -19.80 39.65
CA LEU A 195 5.45 -19.96 39.34
C LEU A 195 5.25 -20.70 38.02
N ASP A 196 4.22 -21.55 37.96
CA ASP A 196 3.88 -22.35 36.78
C ASP A 196 3.17 -21.52 35.69
N PHE A 197 3.88 -20.55 35.11
CA PHE A 197 3.40 -19.82 33.94
C PHE A 197 3.30 -20.74 32.71
N VAL A 198 2.26 -20.52 31.90
CA VAL A 198 2.07 -21.19 30.61
C VAL A 198 1.74 -20.19 29.52
N THR A 199 2.16 -20.47 28.28
CA THR A 199 1.67 -19.79 27.07
C THR A 199 0.70 -20.73 26.34
N ILE A 200 -0.24 -20.17 25.57
CA ILE A 200 -1.24 -20.97 24.84
C ILE A 200 -1.39 -20.37 23.44
N ASP A 201 -0.66 -20.97 22.50
CA ASP A 201 -0.48 -20.43 21.15
C ASP A 201 -0.76 -21.45 20.05
N SER A 202 -0.74 -20.99 18.79
CA SER A 202 -0.71 -21.90 17.65
C SER A 202 0.62 -22.67 17.63
N ALA A 203 0.60 -23.91 17.11
CA ALA A 203 1.79 -24.75 17.06
C ALA A 203 2.95 -24.18 16.21
N SER A 204 2.69 -23.14 15.40
CA SER A 204 3.68 -22.45 14.57
C SER A 204 4.01 -21.03 15.05
N THR A 205 3.53 -20.63 16.24
CA THR A 205 3.88 -19.34 16.85
C THR A 205 5.31 -19.44 17.39
N GLU A 206 6.13 -18.44 17.09
CA GLU A 206 7.51 -18.32 17.60
C GLU A 206 7.68 -17.08 18.51
N ASP A 207 6.75 -16.14 18.43
CA ASP A 207 6.70 -14.83 19.08
C ASP A 207 5.59 -14.79 20.15
N MET A 208 5.74 -15.57 21.23
CA MET A 208 4.75 -15.60 22.31
C MET A 208 4.84 -14.33 23.17
N ASP A 209 3.84 -13.46 23.02
CA ASP A 209 3.77 -12.16 23.70
C ASP A 209 3.22 -12.26 25.13
N ASP A 210 2.45 -13.30 25.47
CA ASP A 210 1.78 -13.42 26.76
C ASP A 210 1.90 -14.80 27.42
N ALA A 211 2.04 -14.79 28.74
CA ALA A 211 2.01 -15.95 29.62
C ALA A 211 1.02 -15.75 30.77
N LEU A 212 0.35 -16.84 31.16
CA LEU A 212 -0.71 -16.83 32.15
C LEU A 212 -0.35 -17.73 33.34
N PHE A 213 -0.63 -17.22 34.55
CA PHE A 213 -0.62 -18.02 35.78
C PHE A 213 -1.90 -17.74 36.57
N ALA A 214 -2.58 -18.79 37.02
CA ALA A 214 -3.80 -18.68 37.79
C ALA A 214 -3.69 -19.43 39.12
N LYS A 215 -4.25 -18.84 40.17
CA LYS A 215 -4.27 -19.43 41.51
C LYS A 215 -5.60 -19.17 42.19
N ALA A 216 -6.15 -20.21 42.83
CA ALA A 216 -7.32 -20.04 43.69
C ALA A 216 -6.97 -19.24 44.96
N LEU A 217 -7.83 -18.30 45.30
CA LEU A 217 -7.78 -17.52 46.55
C LEU A 217 -8.95 -17.91 47.47
N PRO A 218 -8.91 -17.53 48.76
CA PRO A 218 -10.07 -17.61 49.64
C PRO A 218 -11.28 -16.84 49.11
N ASP A 219 -12.45 -17.12 49.69
CA ASP A 219 -13.73 -16.47 49.35
C ASP A 219 -14.17 -16.64 47.89
N ASP A 220 -13.83 -17.79 47.29
CA ASP A 220 -14.21 -18.13 45.92
C ASP A 220 -13.70 -17.12 44.87
N LYS A 221 -12.53 -16.54 45.14
CA LYS A 221 -11.84 -15.61 44.23
C LYS A 221 -10.73 -16.32 43.46
N LEU A 222 -10.39 -15.78 42.30
CA LEU A 222 -9.22 -16.20 41.52
C LEU A 222 -8.21 -15.07 41.45
N GLN A 223 -6.93 -15.41 41.60
CA GLN A 223 -5.83 -14.55 41.19
C GLN A 223 -5.39 -14.98 39.79
N LEU A 224 -5.31 -14.01 38.88
CA LEU A 224 -4.72 -14.17 37.57
C LEU A 224 -3.51 -13.25 37.49
N ILE A 225 -2.39 -13.77 37.01
CA ILE A 225 -1.24 -12.98 36.57
C ILE A 225 -1.14 -13.15 35.07
N VAL A 226 -1.20 -12.02 34.36
CA VAL A 226 -0.91 -11.92 32.94
C VAL A 226 0.49 -11.30 32.82
N ALA A 227 1.45 -12.05 32.32
CA ALA A 227 2.82 -11.61 32.08
C ALA A 227 3.00 -11.37 30.58
N ILE A 228 3.32 -10.13 30.20
CA ILE A 228 3.52 -9.72 28.81
C ILE A 228 5.02 -9.56 28.53
N ALA A 229 5.47 -10.02 27.38
CA ALA A 229 6.82 -9.78 26.88
C ALA A 229 7.16 -8.28 26.92
N ASP A 230 8.38 -7.95 27.36
CA ASP A 230 8.81 -6.57 27.59
C ASP A 230 9.92 -6.18 26.60
N PRO A 231 9.61 -5.94 25.30
CA PRO A 231 10.61 -5.48 24.35
C PRO A 231 11.13 -4.07 24.70
N THR A 232 10.41 -3.29 25.51
CA THR A 232 10.86 -1.98 25.98
C THR A 232 12.07 -2.06 26.91
N ALA A 233 12.27 -3.19 27.60
CA ALA A 233 13.52 -3.49 28.29
C ALA A 233 14.75 -3.52 27.36
N TRP A 234 14.55 -3.68 26.05
CA TRP A 234 15.62 -3.69 25.04
C TRP A 234 15.59 -2.44 24.15
N ILE A 235 14.42 -1.81 24.00
CA ILE A 235 14.17 -0.74 23.03
C ILE A 235 13.78 0.53 23.79
N ALA A 236 14.77 1.37 24.07
CA ALA A 236 14.54 2.69 24.66
C ALA A 236 13.74 3.60 23.70
N GLU A 237 12.89 4.44 24.27
CA GLU A 237 12.16 5.47 23.52
C GLU A 237 13.12 6.40 22.75
N GLY A 238 12.81 6.69 21.48
CA GLY A 238 13.63 7.54 20.62
C GLY A 238 14.88 6.87 20.02
N SER A 239 15.17 5.62 20.40
CA SER A 239 16.24 4.81 19.82
C SER A 239 16.04 4.52 18.32
N LYS A 240 17.05 3.94 17.67
CA LYS A 240 16.93 3.52 16.26
C LYS A 240 15.86 2.43 16.09
N LEU A 241 15.81 1.47 17.03
CA LEU A 241 14.83 0.39 17.01
C LEU A 241 13.41 0.91 17.27
N ASP A 242 13.21 1.84 18.21
CA ASP A 242 11.90 2.49 18.44
C ASP A 242 11.40 3.17 17.16
N LYS A 243 12.24 4.00 16.52
CA LYS A 243 11.86 4.70 15.29
C LYS A 243 11.52 3.74 14.14
N ALA A 244 12.27 2.64 14.01
CA ALA A 244 11.99 1.62 12.99
C ALA A 244 10.68 0.86 13.28
N ALA A 245 10.47 0.43 14.53
CA ALA A 245 9.24 -0.22 14.97
C ALA A 245 8.02 0.67 14.76
N LYS A 246 8.13 1.97 15.06
CA LYS A 246 7.08 2.98 14.90
C LYS A 246 6.63 3.20 13.46
N ILE A 247 7.55 3.08 12.50
CA ILE A 247 7.21 3.18 11.06
C ILE A 247 6.39 1.96 10.62
N ARG A 248 6.77 0.75 11.08
CA ARG A 248 6.09 -0.51 10.72
C ARG A 248 4.77 -0.69 11.48
N ALA A 249 4.72 -0.24 12.73
CA ALA A 249 3.63 -0.30 13.71
C ALA A 249 3.09 -1.69 14.09
N PHE A 250 3.21 -2.70 13.21
CA PHE A 250 2.73 -4.06 13.44
C PHE A 250 3.62 -5.07 12.71
N THR A 251 3.60 -6.32 13.18
CA THR A 251 4.08 -7.47 12.40
C THR A 251 3.04 -7.78 11.32
N ASN A 252 3.49 -7.93 10.06
CA ASN A 252 2.60 -8.29 8.96
C ASN A 252 2.59 -9.82 8.76
N TYR A 253 1.48 -10.47 9.14
CA TYR A 253 1.31 -11.91 8.96
C TYR A 253 0.70 -12.21 7.59
N LEU A 254 1.46 -12.91 6.76
CA LEU A 254 1.03 -13.39 5.44
C LEU A 254 0.88 -14.91 5.48
N PRO A 255 0.16 -15.52 4.54
CA PRO A 255 0.10 -16.98 4.45
C PRO A 255 1.52 -17.56 4.37
N GLY A 256 1.89 -18.38 5.35
CA GLY A 256 3.17 -19.11 5.39
C GLY A 256 4.36 -18.39 6.04
N PHE A 257 4.33 -17.06 6.22
CA PHE A 257 5.39 -16.34 6.95
C PHE A 257 4.94 -14.93 7.39
N ASN A 258 5.69 -14.35 8.33
CA ASN A 258 5.49 -12.98 8.80
C ASN A 258 6.68 -12.06 8.45
N ILE A 259 6.40 -10.77 8.33
CA ILE A 259 7.41 -9.70 8.33
C ILE A 259 7.32 -8.99 9.67
N PRO A 260 8.27 -9.24 10.58
CA PRO A 260 8.15 -8.77 11.95
C PRO A 260 8.32 -7.26 12.07
N MET A 261 7.67 -6.69 13.09
CA MET A 261 7.84 -5.29 13.47
C MET A 261 9.24 -5.03 14.04
N LEU A 262 9.74 -5.97 14.86
CA LEU A 262 11.02 -5.93 15.53
C LEU A 262 12.03 -6.87 14.84
N PRO A 263 13.34 -6.72 15.06
CA PRO A 263 14.30 -7.73 14.64
C PRO A 263 13.92 -9.12 15.15
N ARG A 264 14.06 -10.15 14.31
CA ARG A 264 13.67 -11.54 14.67
C ARG A 264 14.34 -12.05 15.94
N GLU A 265 15.60 -11.68 16.16
CA GLU A 265 16.32 -12.03 17.39
C GLU A 265 15.62 -11.49 18.65
N LEU A 266 14.96 -10.33 18.57
CA LEU A 266 14.17 -9.81 19.67
C LEU A 266 12.78 -10.45 19.72
N SER A 267 12.03 -10.44 18.61
CA SER A 267 10.63 -10.89 18.61
C SER A 267 10.49 -12.39 18.82
N ASP A 268 11.27 -13.18 18.08
CA ASP A 268 11.08 -14.62 17.99
C ASP A 268 11.91 -15.34 19.07
N ASP A 269 12.80 -14.63 19.79
CA ASP A 269 13.72 -15.22 20.79
C ASP A 269 13.77 -14.48 22.14
N LEU A 270 14.46 -13.35 22.21
CA LEU A 270 14.81 -12.70 23.49
C LEU A 270 13.59 -12.15 24.24
N CYS A 271 12.55 -11.72 23.52
CA CYS A 271 11.29 -11.24 24.10
C CYS A 271 10.23 -12.34 24.16
N SER A 272 10.23 -13.27 23.20
CA SER A 272 9.32 -14.41 23.18
C SER A 272 9.40 -15.20 24.49
N LEU A 273 8.25 -15.47 25.10
CA LEU A 273 8.13 -16.17 26.38
C LEU A 273 8.31 -17.68 26.22
N ARG A 274 9.49 -18.07 25.74
CA ARG A 274 9.85 -19.46 25.44
C ARG A 274 9.82 -20.33 26.69
N ALA A 275 9.34 -21.56 26.49
CA ALA A 275 9.28 -22.56 27.55
C ALA A 275 10.67 -22.82 28.16
N ASN A 276 10.72 -22.92 29.48
CA ASN A 276 11.93 -23.25 30.25
C ASN A 276 13.07 -22.23 30.14
N GLU A 277 12.80 -21.02 29.66
CA GLU A 277 13.77 -19.93 29.64
C GLU A 277 13.35 -18.77 30.55
N VAL A 278 14.33 -18.12 31.19
CA VAL A 278 14.07 -16.94 32.03
C VAL A 278 13.87 -15.74 31.11
N ARG A 279 12.78 -14.98 31.33
CA ARG A 279 12.41 -13.82 30.51
C ARG A 279 11.98 -12.62 31.36
N PRO A 280 12.34 -11.39 30.97
CA PRO A 280 11.76 -10.18 31.55
C PRO A 280 10.33 -10.00 31.06
N VAL A 281 9.43 -9.61 31.97
CA VAL A 281 8.01 -9.38 31.66
C VAL A 281 7.50 -8.12 32.32
N LEU A 282 6.48 -7.51 31.72
CA LEU A 282 5.57 -6.61 32.40
C LEU A 282 4.35 -7.42 32.86
N ALA A 283 4.18 -7.57 34.18
CA ALA A 283 3.12 -8.40 34.74
C ALA A 283 1.97 -7.57 35.32
N CYS A 284 0.74 -8.00 35.03
CA CYS A 284 -0.48 -7.49 35.66
C CYS A 284 -1.09 -8.58 36.56
N ARG A 285 -1.21 -8.29 37.85
CA ARG A 285 -1.83 -9.16 38.85
C ARG A 285 -3.22 -8.66 39.17
N MET A 286 -4.23 -9.47 38.89
CA MET A 286 -5.63 -9.15 39.13
C MET A 286 -6.31 -10.17 40.02
N THR A 287 -7.28 -9.71 40.80
CA THR A 287 -8.18 -10.56 41.58
C THR A 287 -9.56 -10.51 40.95
N LEU A 288 -10.04 -11.65 40.48
CA LEU A 288 -11.35 -11.80 39.88
C LEU A 288 -12.36 -12.10 41.00
N SER A 289 -13.38 -11.25 41.10
CA SER A 289 -14.57 -11.53 41.91
C SER A 289 -15.50 -12.49 41.17
N ARG A 290 -16.39 -13.12 41.93
CA ARG A 290 -17.51 -13.87 41.38
C ARG A 290 -18.58 -12.96 40.79
#